data_AF-A0A1Z2TN97-F1
#
_entry.id   AF-A0A1Z2TN97-F1
#
_cell.length_a   1.000
_cell.length_b   1.000
_cell.length_c   1.000
_cell.angle_alpha   90.00
_cell.angle_beta   90.00
_cell.angle_gamma   90.00
#
_symmetry.space_group_name_H-M   'P 1'
#
loop_
_entity.id
_entity.type
_entity.pdbx_description
1 polymer ?
#
loop_
_entity_poly.entity_id
_entity_poly.type
_entity_poly.pdbx_seq_one_letter_code
_entity_poly.pdbx_strand_id
1 'polypeptide(L)'
;MNVRRLEVLFALTLILMMYIYPLAVVGLWLLMGELPEYKEAIKRSLIVFIASLPLYGAKIVLGISGWSKTLGITPVEASPAVINTVHVVFLVLQFLSLYFLYRALSRMSDDTGAEMLKTGGLMLLVAIPLHFATITAYFVATWMGLILIIYGLEQTKGPFKH
;
A
#
# COMPACT_ATOMS: atom_id res chain seq x y z
N MET A 1 19.00 6.11 -10.63
CA MET A 1 17.85 5.32 -10.16
C MET A 1 17.68 4.07 -11.02
N ASN A 2 17.70 2.87 -10.43
CA ASN A 2 17.45 1.64 -11.18
C ASN A 2 15.94 1.39 -11.27
N VAL A 3 15.33 1.84 -12.37
CA VAL A 3 13.87 1.79 -12.55
C VAL A 3 13.33 0.36 -12.49
N ARG A 4 14.02 -0.60 -13.11
CA ARG A 4 13.59 -2.01 -13.10
C ARG A 4 13.51 -2.56 -11.68
N ARG A 5 14.46 -2.18 -10.83
CA ARG A 5 14.45 -2.56 -9.41
C ARG A 5 13.28 -1.91 -8.68
N LEU A 6 12.97 -0.64 -8.95
CA LEU A 6 11.81 0.03 -8.36
C LEU A 6 10.48 -0.57 -8.82
N GLU A 7 10.31 -0.88 -10.11
CA GLU A 7 9.12 -1.58 -10.64
C GLU A 7 8.87 -2.86 -9.83
N VAL A 8 9.91 -3.67 -9.64
CA VAL A 8 9.86 -4.91 -8.85
C VAL A 8 9.53 -4.63 -7.38
N LEU A 9 10.14 -3.62 -6.77
CA LEU A 9 9.90 -3.29 -5.36
C LEU A 9 8.48 -2.77 -5.12
N PHE A 10 7.94 -1.93 -6.00
CA PHE A 10 6.55 -1.48 -5.90
C PHE A 10 5.57 -2.64 -6.13
N ALA A 11 5.80 -3.49 -7.14
CA ALA A 11 5.00 -4.68 -7.38
C ALA A 11 5.02 -5.61 -6.15
N LEU A 12 6.21 -5.93 -5.64
CA LEU A 12 6.39 -6.74 -4.45
C LEU A 12 5.66 -6.12 -3.25
N THR A 13 5.85 -4.83 -2.99
CA THR A 13 5.24 -4.14 -1.85
C THR A 13 3.70 -4.21 -1.91
N LEU A 14 3.10 -3.94 -3.07
CA LEU A 14 1.64 -3.93 -3.22
C LEU A 14 1.04 -5.35 -3.23
N ILE A 15 1.71 -6.33 -3.86
CA ILE A 15 1.30 -7.73 -3.80
C ILE A 15 1.36 -8.23 -2.35
N LEU A 16 2.43 -7.96 -1.63
CA LEU A 16 2.52 -8.33 -0.21
C LEU A 16 1.45 -7.61 0.61
N MET A 17 1.21 -6.32 0.39
CA MET A 17 0.15 -5.59 1.10
C MET A 17 -1.25 -6.19 0.83
N MET A 18 -1.50 -6.66 -0.38
CA MET A 18 -2.78 -7.29 -0.74
C MET A 18 -2.98 -8.68 -0.15
N TYR A 19 -1.96 -9.53 -0.20
CA TYR A 19 -2.10 -10.96 0.07
C TYR A 19 -1.47 -11.38 1.39
N ILE A 20 -0.30 -10.84 1.74
CA ILE A 20 0.48 -11.23 2.93
C ILE A 20 0.89 -9.97 3.69
N TYR A 21 -0.12 -9.24 4.18
CA TYR A 21 0.02 -7.87 4.68
C TYR A 21 1.28 -7.64 5.53
N PRO A 22 1.61 -8.44 6.56
CA PRO A 22 2.78 -8.17 7.41
C PRO A 22 4.12 -8.11 6.67
N LEU A 23 4.26 -8.83 5.54
CA LEU A 23 5.49 -8.84 4.77
C LEU A 23 5.73 -7.57 3.95
N ALA A 24 4.73 -6.70 3.77
CA ALA A 24 4.90 -5.43 3.06
C ALA A 24 5.88 -4.47 3.77
N VAL A 25 6.17 -4.70 5.06
CA VAL A 25 7.28 -4.04 5.79
C VAL A 25 8.59 -4.14 5.01
N VAL A 26 8.89 -5.32 4.45
CA VAL A 26 10.13 -5.56 3.72
C VAL A 26 10.17 -4.72 2.45
N GLY A 27 9.08 -4.68 1.69
CA GLY A 27 8.98 -3.87 0.48
C GLY A 27 9.16 -2.38 0.74
N LEU A 28 8.46 -1.84 1.75
CA LEU A 28 8.61 -0.44 2.18
C LEU A 28 10.03 -0.13 2.69
N TRP A 29 10.64 -1.04 3.43
CA TRP A 29 12.01 -0.89 3.90
C TRP A 29 13.03 -0.86 2.76
N LEU A 30 12.89 -1.74 1.77
CA LEU A 30 13.74 -1.76 0.58
C LEU A 30 13.54 -0.51 -0.29
N LEU A 31 12.30 -0.06 -0.49
CA LEU A 31 12.00 1.20 -1.18
C LEU A 31 12.68 2.39 -0.51
N MET A 32 12.71 2.43 0.82
CA MET A 32 13.40 3.48 1.57
C MET A 32 14.91 3.51 1.30
N GLY A 33 15.51 2.35 1.02
CA GLY A 33 16.92 2.24 0.63
C GLY A 33 17.19 2.70 -0.80
N GLU A 34 16.27 2.43 -1.73
CA GLU A 34 16.43 2.77 -3.15
C GLU A 34 16.03 4.21 -3.49
N LEU A 35 15.33 4.90 -2.59
CA LEU A 35 14.78 6.25 -2.79
C LEU A 35 15.22 7.21 -1.67
N PRO A 36 16.53 7.50 -1.53
CA PRO A 36 17.06 8.31 -0.44
C PRO A 36 16.49 9.74 -0.42
N GLU A 37 16.21 10.34 -1.58
CA GLU A 37 15.64 11.68 -1.72
C GLU A 37 14.19 11.76 -1.21
N TYR A 38 13.50 10.62 -1.16
CA TYR A 38 12.09 10.48 -0.76
C TYR A 38 11.93 9.72 0.58
N LYS A 39 13.05 9.42 1.24
CA LYS A 39 13.15 8.58 2.44
C LYS A 39 12.20 8.97 3.56
N GLU A 40 12.06 10.26 3.87
CA GLU A 40 11.24 10.69 5.00
C GLU A 40 9.74 10.39 4.80
N ALA A 41 9.26 10.49 3.57
CA ALA A 41 7.89 10.09 3.25
C ALA A 41 7.73 8.57 3.39
N ILE A 42 8.66 7.79 2.83
CA ILE A 42 8.62 6.32 2.92
C ILE A 42 8.77 5.84 4.38
N LYS A 43 9.62 6.49 5.17
CA LYS A 43 9.79 6.20 6.60
C LYS A 43 8.49 6.40 7.37
N ARG A 44 7.78 7.52 7.12
CA ARG A 44 6.45 7.75 7.72
C ARG A 44 5.44 6.70 7.26
N SER A 45 5.44 6.34 5.98
CA SER A 45 4.61 5.25 5.43
C SER A 45 4.85 3.95 6.19
N LEU A 46 6.12 3.57 6.40
CA LEU A 46 6.54 2.38 7.12
C LEU A 46 6.15 2.40 8.60
N ILE A 47 6.32 3.54 9.29
CA ILE A 47 5.93 3.68 10.70
C ILE A 47 4.43 3.45 10.87
N VAL A 48 3.61 4.09 10.03
CA VAL A 48 2.15 3.91 10.09
C VAL A 48 1.77 2.48 9.71
N PHE A 49 2.47 1.88 8.73
CA PHE A 49 2.27 0.49 8.35
C PHE A 49 2.50 -0.45 9.54
N ILE A 50 3.62 -0.30 10.25
CA ILE A 50 3.95 -1.10 11.43
C ILE A 50 2.88 -0.92 12.52
N ALA A 51 2.44 0.32 12.76
CA ALA A 51 1.38 0.62 13.73
C ALA A 51 0.04 -0.06 13.40
N SER A 52 -0.21 -0.40 12.13
CA SER A 52 -1.41 -1.13 11.70
C SER A 52 -1.34 -2.65 11.91
N LEU A 53 -0.15 -3.23 12.10
CA LEU A 53 0.04 -4.68 12.23
C LEU A 53 -0.74 -5.31 13.39
N PRO A 54 -0.79 -4.71 14.60
CA PRO A 54 -1.62 -5.25 15.68
C PRO A 54 -3.10 -5.30 15.31
N LEU A 55 -3.61 -4.30 14.58
CA LEU A 55 -5.00 -4.29 14.12
C LEU A 55 -5.25 -5.32 13.01
N TYR A 56 -4.26 -5.57 12.15
CA TYR A 56 -4.33 -6.68 11.20
C TYR A 56 -4.44 -8.04 11.93
N GLY A 57 -3.64 -8.25 12.98
CA GLY A 57 -3.76 -9.41 13.86
C GLY A 57 -5.14 -9.51 14.51
N ALA A 58 -5.65 -8.40 15.06
CA ALA A 58 -7.01 -8.34 15.61
C ALA A 58 -8.08 -8.67 14.56
N LYS A 59 -7.94 -8.22 13.30
CA LYS A 59 -8.85 -8.58 12.21
C LYS A 59 -8.87 -10.08 11.93
N ILE A 60 -7.74 -10.78 12.09
CA ILE A 60 -7.69 -12.24 11.95
C ILE A 60 -8.45 -12.89 13.10
N VAL A 61 -8.14 -12.52 14.35
CA VAL A 61 -8.77 -13.08 15.55
C VAL A 61 -10.28 -12.82 15.61
N LEU A 62 -10.74 -11.68 15.09
CA LEU A 62 -12.15 -11.31 15.04
C LEU A 62 -12.89 -11.85 13.81
N GLY A 63 -12.24 -12.67 12.96
CA GLY A 63 -12.89 -13.22 11.76
C GLY A 63 -13.18 -12.22 10.64
N ILE A 64 -12.67 -10.99 10.73
CA ILE A 64 -12.86 -9.92 9.73
C ILE A 64 -11.96 -10.17 8.50
N SER A 65 -10.78 -10.74 8.72
CA SER A 65 -9.82 -11.07 7.65
C SER A 65 -10.14 -12.44 7.05
N GLY A 66 -10.05 -12.55 5.72
CA GLY A 66 -10.15 -13.85 5.02
C GLY A 66 -9.12 -14.88 5.51
N TRP A 67 -8.00 -14.42 6.08
CA TRP A 67 -6.99 -15.27 6.71
C TRP A 67 -7.50 -16.03 7.93
N SER A 68 -8.54 -15.56 8.63
CA SER A 68 -9.12 -16.32 9.76
C SER A 68 -9.53 -17.72 9.32
N LYS A 69 -10.20 -17.83 8.17
CA LYS A 69 -10.61 -19.11 7.59
C LYS A 69 -9.42 -19.93 7.11
N THR A 70 -8.49 -19.30 6.39
CA THR A 70 -7.28 -19.97 5.87
C THR A 70 -6.41 -20.57 6.97
N LEU A 71 -6.30 -19.89 8.12
CA LEU A 71 -5.51 -20.31 9.27
C LEU A 71 -6.28 -21.21 10.25
N GLY A 72 -7.56 -21.48 10.00
CA GLY A 72 -8.40 -22.29 10.90
C GLY A 72 -8.64 -21.64 12.26
N ILE A 73 -8.61 -20.30 12.34
CA ILE A 73 -8.82 -19.56 13.59
C ILE A 73 -10.32 -19.38 13.81
N THR A 74 -10.81 -19.87 14.95
CA THR A 74 -12.17 -19.61 15.45
C THR A 74 -12.28 -18.14 15.88
N PRO A 75 -13.21 -17.35 15.30
CA PRO A 75 -13.37 -15.95 15.66
C PRO A 75 -13.74 -15.77 17.13
N VAL A 76 -13.11 -14.80 17.79
CA VAL A 76 -13.49 -14.37 19.15
C VAL A 76 -14.75 -13.53 19.07
N GLU A 77 -15.74 -13.83 19.91
CA GLU A 77 -16.95 -13.02 20.02
C GLU A 77 -16.64 -11.61 20.53
N ALA A 78 -17.10 -10.62 19.78
CA ALA A 78 -16.97 -9.22 20.13
C ALA A 78 -18.21 -8.46 19.67
N SER A 79 -18.49 -7.31 20.29
CA SER A 79 -19.60 -6.48 19.87
C SER A 79 -19.38 -5.91 18.46
N PRO A 80 -20.44 -5.62 17.70
CA PRO A 80 -20.33 -4.99 16.38
C PRO A 80 -19.54 -3.67 16.40
N ALA A 81 -19.61 -2.93 17.51
CA ALA A 81 -18.85 -1.70 17.69
C ALA A 81 -17.34 -1.94 17.71
N VAL A 82 -16.87 -3.01 18.38
CA VAL A 82 -15.45 -3.38 18.43
C VAL A 82 -14.97 -3.83 17.05
N ILE A 83 -15.74 -4.68 16.37
CA ILE A 83 -15.44 -5.16 15.01
C ILE A 83 -15.29 -3.97 14.04
N ASN A 84 -16.27 -3.06 14.04
CA ASN A 84 -16.24 -1.88 13.18
C ASN A 84 -15.09 -0.94 13.51
N THR A 85 -14.82 -0.71 14.81
CA THR A 85 -13.71 0.14 15.25
C THR A 85 -12.36 -0.43 14.77
N VAL A 86 -12.11 -1.72 14.99
CA VAL A 86 -10.88 -2.37 14.53
C VAL A 86 -10.74 -2.27 13.01
N HIS A 87 -11.83 -2.52 12.27
CA HIS A 87 -11.81 -2.45 10.82
C HIS A 87 -11.53 -1.04 10.30
N VAL A 88 -12.24 -0.03 10.80
CA VAL A 88 -12.11 1.37 10.37
C VAL A 88 -10.74 1.93 10.74
N VAL A 89 -10.27 1.72 11.97
CA VAL A 89 -8.96 2.22 12.40
C VAL A 89 -7.84 1.55 11.59
N PHE A 90 -7.97 0.25 11.30
CA PHE A 90 -7.04 -0.43 10.39
C PHE A 90 -7.00 0.24 9.01
N LEU A 91 -8.15 0.50 8.40
CA LEU A 91 -8.23 1.15 7.08
C LEU A 91 -7.70 2.58 7.11
N VAL A 92 -7.92 3.34 8.19
CA VAL A 92 -7.36 4.68 8.37
C VAL A 92 -5.83 4.64 8.42
N LEU A 93 -5.24 3.70 9.17
CA LEU A 93 -3.79 3.54 9.20
C LEU A 93 -3.25 3.09 7.84
N GLN A 94 -3.94 2.17 7.15
CA GLN A 94 -3.55 1.76 5.81
C GLN A 94 -3.59 2.93 4.82
N PHE A 95 -4.66 3.74 4.87
CA PHE A 95 -4.77 4.98 4.08
C PHE A 95 -3.63 5.94 4.38
N LEU A 96 -3.32 6.20 5.66
CA LEU A 96 -2.23 7.09 6.06
C LEU A 96 -0.86 6.57 5.60
N SER A 97 -0.63 5.25 5.66
CA SER A 97 0.58 4.63 5.14
C SER A 97 0.71 4.87 3.63
N LEU A 98 -0.35 4.62 2.86
CA LEU A 98 -0.39 4.88 1.43
C LEU A 98 -0.33 6.37 1.10
N TYR A 99 -0.83 7.25 1.96
CA TYR A 99 -0.75 8.71 1.77
C TYR A 99 0.68 9.19 1.81
N PHE A 100 1.47 8.70 2.76
CA PHE A 100 2.89 9.03 2.79
C PHE A 100 3.65 8.44 1.60
N LEU A 101 3.29 7.25 1.13
CA LEU A 101 3.84 6.69 -0.11
C LEU A 101 3.44 7.53 -1.34
N TYR A 102 2.18 7.96 -1.41
CA TYR A 102 1.70 8.89 -2.43
C TYR A 102 2.49 10.19 -2.41
N ARG A 103 2.82 10.77 -1.24
CA ARG A 103 3.66 11.97 -1.21
C ARG A 103 5.05 11.75 -1.81
N ALA A 104 5.64 10.56 -1.62
CA ALA A 104 6.89 10.20 -2.27
C ALA A 104 6.72 10.14 -3.80
N LEU A 105 5.69 9.44 -4.27
CA LEU A 105 5.37 9.33 -5.70
C LEU A 105 5.00 10.67 -6.35
N SER A 106 4.26 11.52 -5.65
CA SER A 106 3.88 12.86 -6.09
C SER A 106 5.12 13.73 -6.26
N ARG A 107 6.01 13.74 -5.26
CA ARG A 107 7.25 14.53 -5.36
C ARG A 107 8.14 14.01 -6.47
N MET A 108 8.26 12.70 -6.62
CA MET A 108 8.99 12.07 -7.72
C MET A 108 8.39 12.44 -9.08
N SER A 109 7.06 12.49 -9.20
CA SER A 109 6.36 13.01 -10.37
C SER A 109 6.72 14.47 -10.64
N ASP A 110 6.74 15.32 -9.61
CA ASP A 110 7.09 16.74 -9.74
C ASP A 110 8.55 16.92 -10.19
N ASP A 111 9.46 16.09 -9.69
CA ASP A 111 10.89 16.14 -10.02
C ASP A 111 11.21 15.61 -11.44
N THR A 112 10.37 14.71 -11.99
CA THR A 112 10.67 13.97 -13.23
C THR A 112 9.70 14.24 -14.38
N GLY A 113 8.56 14.89 -14.11
CA GLY A 113 7.46 15.03 -15.07
C GLY A 113 6.60 13.78 -15.27
N ALA A 114 6.85 12.69 -14.54
CA ALA A 114 6.11 11.43 -14.67
C ALA A 114 4.76 11.46 -13.93
N GLU A 115 3.76 12.13 -14.50
CA GLU A 115 2.41 12.33 -13.91
C GLU A 115 1.70 11.03 -13.50
N MET A 116 2.06 9.91 -14.13
CA MET A 116 1.45 8.61 -13.86
C MET A 116 1.83 8.06 -12.48
N LEU A 117 2.96 8.48 -11.90
CA LEU A 117 3.31 8.16 -10.51
C LEU A 117 2.31 8.78 -9.53
N LYS A 118 1.96 10.05 -9.74
CA LYS A 118 1.00 10.79 -8.92
C LYS A 118 -0.40 10.18 -9.05
N THR A 119 -0.83 9.91 -10.28
CA THR A 119 -2.14 9.29 -10.57
C THR A 119 -2.23 7.89 -9.97
N GLY A 120 -1.17 7.07 -10.11
CA GLY A 120 -1.11 5.74 -9.52
C GLY A 120 -1.19 5.77 -8.00
N GLY A 121 -0.44 6.67 -7.35
CA GLY A 121 -0.52 6.85 -5.90
C GLY A 121 -1.90 7.32 -5.41
N LEU A 122 -2.58 8.22 -6.14
CA LEU A 122 -3.97 8.60 -5.84
C LEU A 122 -4.93 7.42 -5.97
N MET A 123 -4.76 6.58 -6.99
CA MET A 123 -5.58 5.38 -7.16
C MET A 123 -5.46 4.43 -5.97
N LEU A 124 -4.25 4.27 -5.41
CA LEU A 124 -4.06 3.49 -4.18
C LEU A 124 -4.80 4.08 -2.97
N LEU A 125 -4.88 5.41 -2.86
CA LEU A 125 -5.66 6.06 -1.80
C LEU A 125 -7.15 5.82 -1.97
N VAL A 126 -7.65 5.92 -3.20
CA VAL A 126 -9.05 5.64 -3.54
C VAL A 126 -9.40 4.17 -3.33
N ALA A 127 -8.45 3.25 -3.48
CA ALA A 127 -8.68 1.83 -3.23
C ALA A 127 -9.15 1.56 -1.79
N ILE A 128 -8.64 2.29 -0.80
CA ILE A 128 -8.97 2.04 0.62
C ILE A 128 -10.46 2.20 0.94
N PRO A 129 -11.15 3.31 0.63
CA PRO A 129 -12.59 3.41 0.86
C PRO A 129 -13.40 2.41 0.04
N LEU A 130 -12.89 1.89 -1.08
CA LEU A 130 -13.57 0.86 -1.85
C LEU A 130 -13.70 -0.47 -1.09
N HIS A 131 -12.92 -0.69 -0.02
CA HIS A 131 -13.15 -1.82 0.90
C HIS A 131 -14.58 -1.86 1.46
N PHE A 132 -15.23 -0.69 1.64
CA PHE A 132 -16.60 -0.62 2.13
C PHE A 132 -17.64 -0.91 1.03
N ALA A 133 -17.29 -0.70 -0.24
CA ALA A 133 -18.17 -0.98 -1.35
C ALA A 133 -18.10 -2.47 -1.73
N THR A 134 -16.94 -2.92 -2.22
CA THR A 134 -16.67 -4.33 -2.51
C THR A 134 -15.16 -4.59 -2.46
N ILE A 135 -14.76 -5.78 -1.99
CA ILE A 135 -13.36 -6.19 -2.01
C ILE A 135 -12.79 -6.25 -3.44
N THR A 136 -13.63 -6.58 -4.42
CA THR A 136 -13.25 -6.60 -5.85
C THR A 136 -12.85 -5.21 -6.35
N ALA A 137 -13.62 -4.17 -6.01
CA ALA A 137 -13.30 -2.80 -6.41
C ALA A 137 -11.98 -2.31 -5.78
N TYR A 138 -11.72 -2.65 -4.51
CA TYR A 138 -10.42 -2.41 -3.87
C TYR A 138 -9.27 -3.06 -4.66
N PHE A 139 -9.41 -4.33 -5.04
CA PHE A 139 -8.35 -5.02 -5.79
C PHE A 139 -8.12 -4.42 -7.17
N VAL A 140 -9.18 -4.13 -7.91
CA VAL A 140 -9.08 -3.50 -9.24
C VAL A 140 -8.37 -2.15 -9.15
N ALA A 141 -8.78 -1.29 -8.21
CA ALA A 141 -8.12 0.01 -7.99
C ALA A 141 -6.65 -0.16 -7.60
N THR A 142 -6.33 -1.11 -6.73
CA THR A 142 -4.94 -1.37 -6.31
C THR A 142 -4.07 -1.83 -7.49
N TRP A 143 -4.57 -2.73 -8.34
CA TRP A 143 -3.87 -3.17 -9.55
C TRP A 143 -3.70 -2.04 -10.57
N MET A 144 -4.74 -1.23 -10.80
CA MET A 144 -4.64 -0.05 -11.67
C MET A 144 -3.60 0.95 -11.14
N GLY A 145 -3.58 1.18 -9.83
CA GLY A 145 -2.57 2.02 -9.19
C GLY A 145 -1.15 1.49 -9.41
N LEU A 146 -0.93 0.18 -9.26
CA LEU A 146 0.36 -0.46 -9.53
C LEU A 146 0.79 -0.30 -10.99
N ILE A 147 -0.10 -0.55 -11.94
CA ILE A 147 0.19 -0.41 -13.38
C ILE A 147 0.61 1.02 -13.70
N LEU A 148 -0.11 2.01 -13.17
CA LEU A 148 0.21 3.43 -13.36
C LEU A 148 1.54 3.82 -12.72
N ILE A 149 1.88 3.27 -11.55
CA ILE A 149 3.19 3.47 -10.92
C ILE A 149 4.30 2.89 -11.79
N ILE A 150 4.15 1.65 -12.27
CA ILE A 150 5.14 1.02 -13.16
C ILE A 150 5.33 1.85 -14.42
N TYR A 151 4.25 2.26 -15.06
CA TYR A 151 4.31 3.09 -16.26
C TYR A 151 4.93 4.46 -15.98
N GLY A 152 4.59 5.10 -14.86
CA GLY A 152 5.22 6.36 -14.43
C GLY A 152 6.71 6.20 -14.14
N LEU A 153 7.14 5.08 -13.55
CA LEU A 153 8.55 4.77 -13.35
C LEU A 153 9.28 4.65 -14.68
N GLU A 154 8.67 4.05 -15.71
CA GLU A 154 9.24 4.02 -17.06
C GLU A 154 9.38 5.42 -17.66
N GLN A 155 8.41 6.32 -17.45
CA GLN A 155 8.50 7.72 -17.91
C GLN A 155 9.71 8.47 -17.33
N THR A 156 10.14 8.13 -16.11
CA THR A 156 11.34 8.73 -15.50
C THR A 156 12.64 8.44 -16.24
N LYS A 157 12.65 7.44 -17.15
CA LYS A 157 13.80 7.17 -18.04
C LYS A 157 13.96 8.26 -19.12
N GLY A 158 12.90 9.02 -19.43
CA GLY A 158 12.83 10.03 -20.48
C GLY A 158 12.75 9.44 -21.91
N PRO A 159 12.34 10.23 -22.92
CA PRO A 159 12.33 9.81 -24.33
C PRO A 159 13.72 9.69 -24.99
N PHE A 160 14.82 9.97 -24.27
CA PHE A 160 16.19 9.98 -24.83
C PHE A 160 17.20 9.37 -23.86
N LYS A 161 17.25 8.04 -23.76
CA LYS A 161 18.47 7.31 -23.36
C LYS A 161 18.51 5.97 -24.11
N HIS A 162 19.05 6.04 -25.33
CA HIS A 162 19.69 4.90 -26.00
C HIS A 162 21.08 4.68 -25.38
#